data_AF-A0A2E8TZ63-F1
#
_entry.id   AF-A0A2E8TZ63-F1
#
_cell.length_a   1.000
_cell.length_b   1.000
_cell.length_c   1.000
_cell.angle_alpha   90.00
_cell.angle_beta   90.00
_cell.angle_gamma   90.00
#
_symmetry.space_group_name_H-M   'P 1'
#
loop_
_entity.id
_entity.type
_entity.pdbx_description
1 polymer ?
#
loop_
_entity_poly.entity_id
_entity_poly.type
_entity_poly.pdbx_seq_one_letter_code
_entity_poly.pdbx_strand_id
1 'polypeptide(L)'
;MILIIPLALHEPTRRTVLGLVNTYPVSAVINKLQQASIPSNDAACLKALGKRDVRFRRQGDFSEPKGCKVKSAVRLSSAGQVQFDNAPLLTCKMAMQLARFSEDELQSAARDVLGTTVKRVRHIGTYNCRSMRQFKGVLSQHAFANAIDVSAFELSNGDVINVARD
;
A
#
# COMPACT_ATOMS: atom_id res chain seq x y z
N MET A 1 19.59 -46.92 5.57
CA MET A 1 18.86 -46.65 6.82
C MET A 1 19.75 -45.78 7.69
N ILE A 2 19.62 -44.46 7.60
CA ILE A 2 20.47 -43.50 8.32
C ILE A 2 19.80 -43.22 9.67
N LEU A 3 20.48 -43.62 10.75
CA LEU A 3 20.06 -43.39 12.13
C LEU A 3 20.39 -41.94 12.51
N ILE A 4 19.40 -41.05 12.49
CA ILE A 4 19.55 -39.71 13.08
C ILE A 4 19.41 -39.86 14.60
N ILE A 5 20.53 -39.77 15.31
CA ILE A 5 20.54 -39.64 16.77
C ILE A 5 20.00 -38.23 17.10
N PRO A 6 18.92 -38.08 17.88
CA PRO A 6 18.43 -36.76 18.24
C PRO A 6 19.46 -36.11 19.16
N LEU A 7 20.11 -35.04 18.67
CA LEU A 7 20.94 -34.19 19.51
C LEU A 7 20.00 -33.45 20.49
N ALA A 8 19.79 -34.05 21.66
CA ALA A 8 19.05 -33.44 22.75
C ALA A 8 19.85 -32.24 23.27
N LEU A 9 19.52 -31.03 22.80
CA LEU A 9 20.02 -29.80 23.39
C LEU A 9 19.48 -29.71 24.83
N HIS A 10 20.40 -29.51 25.79
CA HIS A 10 20.10 -29.34 27.21
C HIS A 10 19.06 -28.21 27.41
N GLU A 11 18.04 -28.44 28.26
CA GLU A 11 16.92 -27.53 28.56
C GLU A 11 17.30 -26.02 28.69
N PRO A 12 18.35 -25.63 29.43
CA PRO A 12 18.76 -24.23 29.54
C PRO A 12 19.26 -23.65 28.22
N THR A 13 19.98 -24.42 27.41
CA THR A 13 20.46 -24.00 26.09
C THR A 13 19.31 -23.77 25.12
N ARG A 14 18.29 -24.64 25.15
CA ARG A 14 17.03 -24.46 24.41
C ARG A 14 16.30 -23.18 24.85
N ARG A 15 16.26 -22.89 26.15
CA ARG A 15 15.64 -21.67 26.74
C ARG A 15 16.37 -20.40 26.32
N THR A 16 17.71 -20.42 26.28
CA THR A 16 18.54 -19.28 25.86
C THR A 16 18.45 -19.03 24.35
N VAL A 17 18.46 -20.09 23.53
CA VAL A 17 18.28 -19.97 22.07
C VAL A 17 16.87 -19.46 21.75
N LEU A 18 15.82 -20.03 22.36
CA LEU A 18 14.46 -19.50 22.23
C LEU A 18 14.37 -18.06 22.72
N GLY A 19 15.06 -17.69 23.81
CA GLY A 19 15.12 -16.31 24.32
C GLY A 19 15.75 -15.33 23.32
N LEU A 20 16.81 -15.73 22.62
CA LEU A 20 17.51 -14.93 21.61
C LEU A 20 16.76 -14.82 20.27
N VAL A 21 16.05 -15.87 19.86
CA VAL A 21 15.18 -15.82 18.67
C VAL A 21 13.89 -15.04 18.97
N ASN A 22 13.52 -14.93 20.25
CA ASN A 22 12.33 -14.22 20.73
C ASN A 22 12.56 -12.73 21.06
N THR A 23 13.81 -12.26 21.18
CA THR A 23 14.11 -10.84 21.47
C THR A 23 13.88 -9.89 20.30
N TYR A 24 13.88 -10.40 19.05
CA TYR A 24 13.47 -9.64 17.88
C TYR A 24 12.60 -10.52 16.99
N PRO A 25 11.26 -10.38 17.03
CA PRO A 25 10.41 -11.17 16.15
C PRO A 25 10.79 -10.83 14.70
N VAL A 26 11.00 -11.85 13.87
CA VAL A 26 11.37 -11.69 12.44
C VAL A 26 10.42 -10.72 11.72
N SER A 27 9.15 -10.70 12.12
CA SER A 27 8.16 -9.74 11.63
C SER A 27 8.53 -8.28 11.86
N ALA A 28 9.15 -7.93 12.99
CA ALA A 28 9.61 -6.56 13.25
C ALA A 28 10.74 -6.15 12.31
N VAL A 29 11.66 -7.08 12.01
CA VAL A 29 12.74 -6.84 11.03
C VAL A 29 12.14 -6.63 9.64
N ILE A 30 11.23 -7.52 9.21
CA ILE A 30 10.52 -7.39 7.92
C ILE A 30 9.79 -6.05 7.82
N ASN A 31 9.03 -5.66 8.85
CA ASN A 31 8.28 -4.40 8.85
C ASN A 31 9.20 -3.19 8.74
N LYS A 32 10.36 -3.22 9.42
CA LYS A 32 11.36 -2.15 9.34
C LYS A 32 11.96 -2.06 7.93
N LEU A 33 12.25 -3.20 7.30
CA LEU A 33 12.75 -3.26 5.93
C LEU A 33 11.69 -2.77 4.92
N GLN A 34 10.44 -3.20 5.07
CA GLN A 34 9.32 -2.73 4.23
C GLN A 34 9.17 -1.21 4.35
N GLN A 35 9.18 -0.66 5.56
CA GLN A 35 9.08 0.78 5.77
C GLN A 35 10.29 1.53 5.19
N ALA A 36 11.50 0.98 5.30
CA ALA A 36 12.70 1.56 4.70
C ALA A 36 12.67 1.51 3.16
N SER A 37 11.97 0.54 2.57
CA SER A 37 11.80 0.46 1.10
C SER A 37 10.77 1.44 0.55
N ILE A 38 9.92 2.05 1.39
CA ILE A 38 8.95 3.03 0.93
C ILE A 38 9.71 4.30 0.52
N PRO A 39 9.49 4.80 -0.72
CA PRO A 39 10.15 6.01 -1.18
C PRO A 39 9.93 7.19 -0.22
N SER A 40 10.95 8.05 -0.09
CA SER A 40 10.85 9.23 0.78
C SER A 40 9.64 10.10 0.42
N ASN A 41 8.81 10.36 1.43
CA ASN A 41 7.58 11.15 1.33
C ASN A 41 7.83 12.51 2.01
N ASP A 42 8.42 13.43 1.25
CA ASP A 42 8.90 14.72 1.74
C ASP A 42 8.12 15.92 1.17
N ALA A 43 8.51 17.12 1.58
CA ALA A 43 7.94 18.37 1.08
C ALA A 43 8.13 18.55 -0.44
N ALA A 44 9.23 18.01 -1.00
CA ALA A 44 9.49 18.06 -2.43
C ALA A 44 8.48 17.22 -3.21
N CYS A 45 8.11 16.04 -2.70
CA CYS A 45 7.03 15.23 -3.25
C CYS A 45 5.73 16.01 -3.30
N LEU A 46 5.33 16.65 -2.19
CA LEU A 46 4.06 17.37 -2.11
C LEU A 46 4.02 18.56 -3.06
N LYS A 47 5.14 19.28 -3.18
CA LYS A 47 5.30 20.36 -4.16
C LYS A 47 5.19 19.84 -5.60
N ALA A 48 5.81 18.70 -5.89
CA ALA A 48 5.73 18.08 -7.20
C ALA A 48 4.31 17.58 -7.51
N LEU A 49 3.62 16.99 -6.52
CA LEU A 49 2.24 16.52 -6.67
C LEU A 49 1.32 17.69 -6.99
N GLY A 50 1.46 18.83 -6.29
CA GLY A 50 0.69 20.05 -6.58
C GLY A 50 0.98 20.74 -7.92
N LYS A 51 1.97 20.26 -8.69
CA LYS A 51 2.20 20.73 -10.07
C LYS A 51 1.48 19.89 -11.12
N ARG A 52 0.86 18.77 -10.72
CA ARG A 52 0.02 17.94 -11.61
C ARG A 52 -1.42 18.41 -11.60
N ASP A 53 -2.19 17.92 -12.57
CA ASP A 53 -3.64 18.08 -12.60
C ASP A 53 -4.30 17.15 -11.58
N VAL A 54 -4.11 17.44 -10.30
CA VAL A 54 -4.64 16.65 -9.19
C VAL A 54 -5.39 17.52 -8.20
N ARG A 55 -6.42 16.94 -7.59
CA ARG A 55 -7.06 17.53 -6.40
C ARG A 55 -6.73 16.68 -5.20
N PHE A 56 -6.08 17.26 -4.19
CA PHE A 56 -5.78 16.54 -2.95
C PHE A 56 -5.83 17.46 -1.73
N ARG A 57 -6.02 16.85 -0.55
CA ARG A 57 -5.85 17.50 0.75
C ARG A 57 -4.70 16.87 1.51
N ARG A 58 -3.82 17.69 2.08
CA ARG A 58 -2.76 17.20 2.97
C ARG A 58 -3.38 16.66 4.27
N GLN A 59 -2.89 15.51 4.72
CA GLN A 59 -3.20 14.92 6.02
C GLN A 59 -1.99 14.94 6.96
N GLY A 60 -0.77 14.91 6.40
CA GLY A 60 0.46 15.01 7.18
C GLY A 60 0.95 13.66 7.67
N ASP A 61 1.74 13.68 8.74
CA ASP A 61 2.36 12.49 9.31
C ASP A 61 1.46 11.91 10.40
N PHE A 62 1.41 10.57 10.50
CA PHE A 62 0.75 9.90 11.61
C PHE A 62 1.36 8.53 11.88
N SER A 63 1.13 8.03 13.09
CA SER A 63 1.59 6.70 13.49
C SER A 63 0.64 6.04 14.47
N GLU A 64 0.52 4.72 14.38
CA GLU A 64 -0.26 3.89 15.31
C GLU A 64 0.65 2.97 16.16
N PRO A 65 0.19 2.53 17.35
CA PRO A 65 0.98 1.67 18.26
C PRO A 65 1.48 0.38 17.64
N LYS A 66 0.81 -0.15 16.61
CA LYS A 66 1.19 -1.39 15.90
C LYS A 66 2.34 -1.22 14.90
N GLY A 67 3.00 -0.06 14.87
CA GLY A 67 4.16 0.22 14.02
C GLY A 67 3.83 0.77 12.64
N CYS A 68 2.56 1.02 12.35
CA CYS A 68 2.10 1.70 11.15
C CYS A 68 2.53 3.17 11.23
N LYS A 69 3.52 3.58 10.44
CA LYS A 69 3.94 5.00 10.35
C LYS A 69 3.80 5.45 8.92
N VAL A 70 3.11 6.57 8.73
CA VAL A 70 2.84 7.18 7.43
C VAL A 70 3.40 8.60 7.45
N LYS A 71 4.11 8.96 6.39
CA LYS A 71 4.75 10.27 6.21
C LYS A 71 4.15 11.00 5.03
N SER A 72 3.93 12.30 5.19
CA SER A 72 3.34 13.21 4.19
C SER A 72 2.10 12.62 3.49
N ALA A 73 1.16 12.11 4.28
CA ALA A 73 -0.07 11.55 3.74
C ALA A 73 -0.96 12.64 3.11
N VAL A 74 -1.72 12.23 2.10
CA VAL A 74 -2.69 13.05 1.37
C VAL A 74 -3.99 12.27 1.17
N ARG A 75 -5.09 12.98 0.98
CA ARG A 75 -6.33 12.43 0.41
C ARG A 75 -6.48 12.93 -1.01
N LEU A 76 -6.36 12.05 -1.99
CA LEU A 76 -6.40 12.37 -3.42
C LEU A 76 -7.83 12.17 -3.95
N SER A 77 -8.51 13.24 -4.35
CA SER A 77 -9.88 13.16 -4.88
C SER A 77 -9.95 13.01 -6.40
N SER A 78 -8.97 13.53 -7.14
CA SER A 78 -8.92 13.37 -8.60
C SER A 78 -7.50 13.50 -9.16
N ALA A 79 -7.29 12.92 -10.34
CA ALA A 79 -6.10 13.07 -11.18
C ALA A 79 -6.52 13.09 -12.66
N GLY A 80 -6.18 14.17 -13.38
CA GLY A 80 -6.76 14.46 -14.69
C GLY A 80 -8.28 14.40 -14.67
N GLN A 81 -8.85 13.68 -15.63
CA GLN A 81 -10.30 13.45 -15.72
C GLN A 81 -10.83 12.38 -14.74
N VAL A 82 -9.97 11.66 -14.03
CA VAL A 82 -10.35 10.54 -13.17
C VAL A 82 -10.70 11.04 -11.77
N GLN A 83 -11.90 10.69 -11.30
CA GLN A 83 -12.31 10.84 -9.90
C GLN A 83 -11.98 9.59 -9.10
N PHE A 84 -11.64 9.75 -7.83
CA PHE A 84 -11.45 8.63 -6.89
C PHE A 84 -12.52 8.68 -5.80
N ASP A 85 -13.23 7.57 -5.60
CA ASP A 85 -14.24 7.49 -4.54
C ASP A 85 -13.63 7.74 -3.16
N ASN A 86 -14.32 8.47 -2.28
CA ASN A 86 -13.93 8.71 -0.89
C ASN A 86 -12.54 9.35 -0.67
N ALA A 87 -11.92 9.92 -1.70
CA ALA A 87 -10.61 10.57 -1.66
C ALA A 87 -9.53 9.73 -0.90
N PRO A 88 -9.03 8.64 -1.50
CA PRO A 88 -8.15 7.67 -0.87
C PRO A 88 -7.00 8.29 -0.07
N LEU A 89 -6.76 7.76 1.13
CA LEU A 89 -5.62 8.14 1.98
C LEU A 89 -4.37 7.42 1.49
N LEU A 90 -3.39 8.18 1.02
CA LEU A 90 -2.15 7.66 0.42
C LEU A 90 -0.94 8.44 0.94
N THR A 91 0.23 7.82 0.93
CA THR A 91 1.48 8.58 0.97
C THR A 91 1.58 9.49 -0.26
N CYS A 92 2.32 10.59 -0.16
CA CYS A 92 2.49 11.49 -1.30
C CYS A 92 3.04 10.78 -2.55
N LYS A 93 4.03 9.90 -2.40
CA LYS A 93 4.62 9.15 -3.52
C LYS A 93 3.64 8.16 -4.13
N MET A 94 2.83 7.48 -3.33
CA MET A 94 1.79 6.60 -3.84
C MET A 94 0.70 7.39 -4.58
N ALA A 95 0.27 8.54 -4.06
CA ALA A 95 -0.64 9.45 -4.77
C ALA A 95 -0.05 9.95 -6.09
N MET A 96 1.25 10.23 -6.11
CA MET A 96 1.98 10.65 -7.31
C MET A 96 2.04 9.57 -8.39
N GLN A 97 2.21 8.31 -7.99
CA GLN A 97 2.17 7.16 -8.89
C GLN A 97 0.75 6.92 -9.42
N LEU A 98 -0.24 6.96 -8.53
CA LEU A 98 -1.64 6.79 -8.91
C LEU A 98 -2.10 7.89 -9.89
N ALA A 99 -1.65 9.13 -9.70
CA ALA A 99 -1.93 10.22 -10.62
C ALA A 99 -1.38 9.93 -12.02
N ARG A 100 -0.08 9.56 -12.13
CA ARG A 100 0.54 9.19 -13.42
C ARG A 100 -0.18 8.06 -14.11
N PHE A 101 -0.43 6.98 -13.36
CA PHE A 101 -1.16 5.83 -13.87
C PHE A 101 -2.54 6.23 -14.42
N SER A 102 -3.25 7.09 -13.70
CA SER A 102 -4.62 7.49 -14.05
C SER A 102 -4.70 8.47 -15.22
N GLU A 103 -3.68 9.30 -15.40
CA GLU A 103 -3.56 10.28 -16.48
C GLU A 103 -3.12 9.60 -17.80
N ASP A 104 -2.14 8.69 -17.72
CA ASP A 104 -1.46 8.14 -18.90
C ASP A 104 -1.92 6.70 -19.19
N GLU A 105 -1.43 5.74 -18.40
CA GLU A 105 -1.53 4.30 -18.68
C GLU A 105 -2.98 3.80 -18.68
N LEU A 106 -3.76 4.21 -17.68
CA LEU A 106 -5.16 3.80 -17.53
C LEU A 106 -6.02 4.28 -18.71
N GLN A 107 -5.80 5.52 -19.16
CA GLN A 107 -6.59 6.09 -20.24
C GLN A 107 -6.20 5.50 -21.59
N SER A 108 -4.91 5.21 -21.81
CA SER A 108 -4.50 4.49 -23.03
C SER A 108 -5.14 3.12 -23.08
N ALA A 109 -4.99 2.32 -22.02
CA ALA A 109 -5.55 0.98 -21.96
C ALA A 109 -7.08 0.98 -22.15
N ALA A 110 -7.79 1.92 -21.53
CA ALA A 110 -9.24 2.04 -21.68
C ALA A 110 -9.65 2.36 -23.12
N ARG A 111 -8.93 3.25 -23.82
CA ARG A 111 -9.22 3.57 -25.22
C ARG A 111 -8.94 2.38 -26.13
N ASP A 112 -7.80 1.74 -25.93
CA ASP A 112 -7.31 0.67 -26.80
C ASP A 112 -8.15 -0.61 -26.66
N VAL A 113 -8.61 -0.92 -25.44
CA VAL A 113 -9.35 -2.15 -25.14
C VAL A 113 -10.87 -1.94 -25.17
N LEU A 114 -11.36 -0.80 -24.69
CA LEU A 114 -12.79 -0.55 -24.44
C LEU A 114 -13.38 0.53 -25.34
N GLY A 115 -12.58 1.19 -26.20
CA GLY A 115 -13.04 2.25 -27.09
C GLY A 115 -13.56 3.51 -26.37
N THR A 116 -13.27 3.65 -25.06
CA THR A 116 -13.74 4.75 -24.22
C THR A 116 -12.69 5.14 -23.19
N THR A 117 -13.01 6.02 -22.24
CA THR A 117 -12.09 6.46 -21.19
C THR A 117 -12.63 6.14 -19.80
N VAL A 118 -11.75 6.08 -18.80
CA VAL A 118 -12.16 5.94 -17.39
C VAL A 118 -12.41 7.32 -16.81
N LYS A 119 -13.60 7.54 -16.24
CA LYS A 119 -13.96 8.77 -15.51
C LYS A 119 -13.85 8.61 -13.99
N ARG A 120 -13.91 7.39 -13.46
CA ARG A 120 -13.82 7.13 -12.02
C ARG A 120 -13.19 5.79 -11.70
N VAL A 121 -12.36 5.79 -10.66
CA VAL A 121 -11.81 4.59 -10.04
C VAL A 121 -12.49 4.37 -8.69
N ARG A 122 -13.10 3.20 -8.51
CA ARG A 122 -13.69 2.76 -7.25
C ARG A 122 -12.69 1.89 -6.51
N HIS A 123 -12.55 2.10 -5.21
CA HIS A 123 -11.60 1.35 -4.39
C HIS A 123 -12.26 0.89 -3.08
N ILE A 124 -11.73 -0.17 -2.48
CA ILE A 124 -12.23 -0.74 -1.23
C ILE A 124 -11.33 -0.44 -0.03
N GLY A 125 -10.10 0.00 -0.26
CA GLY A 125 -9.21 0.39 0.83
C GLY A 125 -7.85 0.89 0.37
N THR A 126 -7.28 1.80 1.16
CA THR A 126 -5.93 2.33 0.97
C THR A 126 -5.12 2.41 2.26
N TYR A 127 -5.78 2.30 3.41
CA TYR A 127 -5.14 2.28 4.71
C TYR A 127 -5.80 1.28 5.64
N ASN A 128 -4.99 0.41 6.25
CA ASN A 128 -5.44 -0.50 7.28
C ASN A 128 -4.28 -0.95 8.18
N CYS A 129 -4.25 -0.47 9.42
CA CYS A 129 -3.20 -0.81 10.38
C CYS A 129 -3.40 -2.20 11.00
N ARG A 130 -3.06 -3.23 10.22
CA ARG A 130 -3.10 -4.64 10.66
C ARG A 130 -2.01 -5.47 10.00
N SER A 131 -1.71 -6.61 10.61
CA SER A 131 -0.85 -7.62 9.99
C SER A 131 -1.56 -8.33 8.84
N MET A 132 -0.77 -8.90 7.93
CA MET A 132 -1.24 -9.83 6.91
C MET A 132 -1.89 -11.05 7.57
N ARG A 133 -2.91 -11.62 6.92
CA ARG A 133 -3.63 -12.79 7.46
C ARG A 133 -2.72 -14.02 7.54
N GLN A 134 -1.90 -14.24 6.51
CA GLN A 134 -1.00 -15.38 6.38
C GLN A 134 0.32 -15.19 7.16
N PHE A 135 0.70 -13.94 7.46
CA PHE A 135 1.98 -13.62 8.10
C PHE A 135 1.74 -12.79 9.37
N LYS A 136 1.56 -13.47 10.50
CA LYS A 136 1.29 -12.82 11.80
C LYS A 136 2.40 -11.83 12.16
N GLY A 137 2.00 -10.61 12.52
CA GLY A 137 2.93 -9.53 12.88
C GLY A 137 3.58 -8.81 11.70
N VAL A 138 3.54 -9.34 10.47
CA VAL A 138 4.04 -8.66 9.26
C VAL A 138 2.97 -7.72 8.73
N LEU A 139 3.31 -6.45 8.53
CA LEU A 139 2.42 -5.41 8.04
C LEU A 139 2.35 -5.43 6.51
N SER A 140 1.16 -5.19 5.96
CA SER A 140 0.99 -4.97 4.51
C SER A 140 1.35 -3.53 4.12
N GLN A 141 1.49 -3.27 2.82
CA GLN A 141 1.68 -1.89 2.32
C GLN A 141 0.48 -0.97 2.63
N HIS A 142 -0.72 -1.51 2.81
CA HIS A 142 -1.88 -0.77 3.33
C HIS A 142 -1.66 -0.22 4.74
N ALA A 143 -0.84 -0.86 5.58
CA ALA A 143 -0.50 -0.34 6.90
C ALA A 143 0.37 0.93 6.83
N PHE A 144 0.95 1.21 5.65
CA PHE A 144 1.78 2.37 5.40
C PHE A 144 1.15 3.38 4.44
N ALA A 145 -0.15 3.22 4.11
CA ALA A 145 -0.85 4.00 3.08
C ALA A 145 -0.12 4.01 1.72
N ASN A 146 0.61 2.94 1.42
CA ASN A 146 1.43 2.78 0.23
C ASN A 146 0.83 1.73 -0.73
N ALA A 147 -0.49 1.59 -0.70
CA ALA A 147 -1.24 0.66 -1.54
C ALA A 147 -2.67 1.16 -1.76
N ILE A 148 -3.31 0.64 -2.80
CA ILE A 148 -4.73 0.85 -3.11
C ILE A 148 -5.30 -0.47 -3.64
N ASP A 149 -6.45 -0.85 -3.12
CA ASP A 149 -7.22 -1.99 -3.63
C ASP A 149 -8.38 -1.46 -4.48
N VAL A 150 -8.26 -1.59 -5.80
CA VAL A 150 -9.28 -1.14 -6.78
C VAL A 150 -10.35 -2.20 -6.93
N SER A 151 -11.62 -1.79 -6.96
CA SER A 151 -12.77 -2.68 -7.13
C SER A 151 -13.48 -2.55 -8.46
N ALA A 152 -13.47 -1.35 -9.06
CA ALA A 152 -14.11 -1.12 -10.34
C ALA A 152 -13.60 0.15 -11.04
N PHE A 153 -13.82 0.21 -12.34
CA PHE A 153 -13.65 1.40 -13.17
C PHE A 153 -15.01 1.80 -13.75
N GLU A 154 -15.37 3.08 -13.64
CA GLU A 154 -16.52 3.62 -14.36
C GLU A 154 -16.03 4.35 -15.60
N LEU A 155 -16.64 4.02 -16.73
CA LEU A 155 -16.27 4.52 -18.04
C LEU A 155 -17.10 5.76 -18.41
N SER A 156 -16.58 6.54 -19.35
CA SER A 156 -17.23 7.78 -19.82
C SER A 156 -18.56 7.51 -20.52
N ASN A 157 -18.72 6.35 -21.17
CA ASN A 157 -19.97 5.92 -21.79
C ASN A 157 -21.04 5.43 -20.80
N GLY A 158 -20.70 5.30 -19.50
CA GLY A 158 -21.63 4.87 -18.46
C GLY A 158 -21.41 3.44 -17.95
N ASP A 159 -20.61 2.64 -18.65
CA ASP A 159 -20.33 1.26 -18.25
C ASP A 159 -19.48 1.20 -16.98
N VAL A 160 -19.59 0.07 -16.26
CA VAL A 160 -18.83 -0.20 -15.06
C VAL A 160 -18.14 -1.56 -15.20
N ILE A 161 -16.82 -1.56 -15.17
CA ILE A 161 -15.99 -2.77 -15.20
C ILE A 161 -15.64 -3.15 -13.77
N ASN A 162 -16.01 -4.35 -13.34
CA ASN A 162 -15.74 -4.86 -12.00
C ASN A 162 -14.50 -5.75 -12.00
N VAL A 163 -13.47 -5.37 -11.26
CA VAL A 163 -12.18 -6.08 -11.22
C VAL A 163 -12.31 -7.54 -10.74
N ALA A 164 -13.36 -7.85 -9.96
CA ALA A 164 -13.56 -9.20 -9.46
C ALA A 164 -14.33 -10.11 -10.42
N ARG A 165 -14.92 -9.57 -11.49
CA ARG A 165 -15.83 -10.30 -12.38
C ARG A 165 -15.41 -10.29 -13.85
N ASP A 166 -14.69 -9.26 -14.27
CA ASP A 166 -14.29 -8.98 -15.65
C ASP A 166 -12.76 -9.05 -15.81
#